data_AF-A0AAU5RR26-F1
#
_entry.id   AF-A0AAU5RR26-F1
#
_cell.length_a   1.000
_cell.length_b   1.000
_cell.length_c   1.000
_cell.angle_alpha   90.00
_cell.angle_beta   90.00
_cell.angle_gamma   90.00
#
_symmetry.space_group_name_H-M   'P 1'
#
loop_
_entity.id
_entity.type
_entity.pdbx_description
1 polymer ?
#
loop_
_entity_poly.entity_id
_entity_poly.type
_entity_poly.pdbx_seq_one_letter_code
_entity_poly.pdbx_strand_id
1 'polypeptide(L)'
;MLTHMRAAVTEVPLSAPSPQPSGRSVGTLTRSDPPWIEFYDEAELDGLTSIVWLRLGEPDRAEYHLHRTLGALHSDRVRNRAYYVAHLSLAQARQGDLALACSTGDQAAELLAKVRGSKRTTDTLANVRKLVVSSGSRELGALNCTERAQAWI
;
A
#
# COMPACT_ATOMS: atom_id res chain seq x y z
N MET A 1 -15.62 16.22 26.95
CA MET A 1 -14.57 17.16 26.46
C MET A 1 -13.28 16.39 26.34
N LEU A 2 -13.04 15.74 25.20
CA LEU A 2 -11.81 15.00 24.90
C LEU A 2 -10.93 15.90 24.04
N THR A 3 -9.85 16.39 24.62
CA THR A 3 -8.84 17.24 23.98
C THR A 3 -8.00 16.39 23.02
N HIS A 4 -8.11 16.63 21.72
CA HIS A 4 -7.23 16.06 20.70
C HIS A 4 -5.82 16.63 20.85
N MET A 5 -4.86 15.79 21.23
CA MET A 5 -3.45 16.13 21.20
C MET A 5 -2.88 15.74 19.83
N ARG A 6 -2.93 16.68 18.88
CA ARG A 6 -2.14 16.64 17.64
C ARG A 6 -0.67 16.72 18.03
N ALA A 7 0.08 15.63 17.87
CA ALA A 7 1.53 15.68 17.99
C ALA A 7 2.09 16.50 16.82
N ALA A 8 2.85 17.53 17.15
CA ALA A 8 3.56 18.36 16.20
C ALA A 8 4.62 17.50 15.48
N VAL A 9 4.48 17.39 14.16
CA VAL A 9 5.54 16.91 13.29
C VAL A 9 6.65 17.95 13.35
N THR A 10 7.81 17.58 13.89
CA THR A 10 9.01 18.40 13.81
C THR A 10 9.38 18.52 12.33
N GLU A 11 9.19 19.69 11.74
CA GLU A 11 9.60 19.98 10.36
C GLU A 11 11.11 19.83 10.24
N VAL A 12 11.55 18.79 9.53
CA VAL A 12 12.89 18.72 8.95
C VAL A 12 12.87 19.68 7.76
N PRO A 13 13.81 20.65 7.66
CA PRO A 13 13.74 21.68 6.63
C PRO A 13 13.94 21.05 5.24
N LEU A 14 12.84 20.96 4.50
CA LEU A 14 12.80 20.57 3.09
C LEU A 14 13.28 21.75 2.22
N SER A 15 14.59 22.01 2.23
CA SER A 15 15.25 22.70 1.12
C SER A 15 16.04 21.70 0.29
N ALA A 16 15.37 20.64 -0.13
CA ALA A 16 15.83 19.75 -1.18
C ALA A 16 14.89 19.90 -2.38
N PRO A 17 15.40 20.07 -3.60
CA PRO A 17 14.56 20.19 -4.79
C PRO A 17 13.67 18.95 -4.92
N SER A 18 12.42 19.16 -5.34
CA SER A 18 11.46 18.10 -5.62
C SER A 18 12.13 16.99 -6.45
N PRO A 19 12.13 15.74 -5.99
CA PRO A 19 12.76 14.67 -6.75
C PRO A 19 11.98 14.50 -8.06
N GLN A 20 12.65 14.75 -9.17
CA GLN A 20 12.18 14.25 -10.46
C GLN A 20 12.09 12.72 -10.39
N PRO A 21 11.21 12.06 -11.18
CA PRO A 21 11.13 10.62 -11.24
C PRO A 21 12.36 10.04 -11.98
N SER A 22 13.56 10.29 -11.45
CA SER A 22 14.75 9.55 -11.80
C SER A 22 14.81 8.39 -10.83
N GLY A 23 14.39 7.20 -11.27
CA GLY A 23 14.72 5.95 -10.58
C GLY A 23 16.23 5.91 -10.39
N ARG A 24 16.70 6.25 -9.20
CA ARG A 24 18.12 6.28 -8.89
C ARG A 24 18.49 4.84 -8.62
N SER A 25 19.05 4.18 -9.64
CA SER A 25 19.50 2.80 -9.54
C SER A 25 20.47 2.69 -8.36
N VAL A 26 20.23 1.73 -7.46
CA VAL A 26 21.19 1.33 -6.44
C VAL A 26 22.40 0.76 -7.18
N GLY A 27 23.38 1.62 -7.50
CA GLY A 27 24.51 1.26 -8.37
C GLY A 27 24.09 0.96 -9.82
N THR A 28 25.05 0.98 -10.74
CA THR A 28 24.84 0.43 -12.09
C THR A 28 25.02 -1.09 -12.00
N LEU A 29 23.95 -1.84 -12.28
CA LEU A 29 24.03 -3.30 -12.31
C LEU A 29 25.00 -3.75 -13.41
N THR A 30 25.81 -4.75 -13.10
CA THR A 30 26.75 -5.38 -14.01
C THR A 30 26.24 -6.75 -14.46
N ARG A 31 26.79 -7.28 -15.54
CA ARG A 31 26.46 -8.64 -16.02
C ARG A 31 26.83 -9.75 -15.03
N SER A 32 27.70 -9.45 -14.07
CA SER A 32 28.10 -10.36 -13.00
C SER A 32 27.11 -10.37 -11.83
N ASP A 33 26.19 -9.40 -11.78
CA ASP A 33 25.20 -9.36 -10.73
C ASP A 33 24.15 -10.45 -10.93
N PRO A 34 23.68 -11.06 -9.84
CA PRO A 34 22.68 -12.10 -9.94
C PRO A 34 21.35 -11.49 -10.41
N PRO A 35 20.61 -12.13 -11.35
CA PRO A 35 19.40 -11.57 -11.92
C PRO A 35 18.31 -11.16 -10.91
N TRP A 36 18.33 -11.72 -9.70
CA TRP A 36 17.36 -11.36 -8.67
C TRP A 36 17.55 -9.95 -8.11
N ILE A 37 18.74 -9.34 -8.23
CA ILE A 37 18.99 -7.99 -7.66
C ILE A 37 18.22 -6.90 -8.40
N GLU A 38 17.90 -7.11 -9.68
CA GLU A 38 17.06 -6.21 -10.49
C GLU A 38 15.68 -5.98 -9.86
N PHE A 39 15.20 -6.94 -9.05
CA PHE A 39 13.89 -6.87 -8.39
C PHE A 39 13.93 -6.04 -7.11
N TYR A 40 15.11 -5.67 -6.62
CA TYR A 40 15.31 -4.95 -5.37
C TYR A 40 15.77 -3.51 -5.67
N ASP A 41 14.80 -2.63 -5.86
CA ASP A 41 15.00 -1.20 -6.09
C ASP A 41 14.47 -0.36 -4.92
N GLU A 42 14.56 0.96 -5.03
CA GLU A 42 14.06 1.89 -4.00
C GLU A 42 12.54 1.72 -3.78
N ALA A 43 11.78 1.40 -4.83
CA ALA A 43 10.34 1.18 -4.72
C ALA A 43 10.04 -0.07 -3.89
N GLU A 44 10.74 -1.17 -4.15
CA GLU A 44 10.59 -2.41 -3.37
C GLU A 44 11.02 -2.21 -1.90
N LEU A 45 12.09 -1.44 -1.65
CA LEU A 45 12.52 -1.10 -0.29
C LEU A 45 11.45 -0.30 0.47
N ASP A 46 10.90 0.75 -0.14
CA ASP A 46 9.79 1.51 0.44
C ASP A 46 8.57 0.60 0.69
N GLY A 47 8.29 -0.31 -0.25
CA GLY A 47 7.17 -1.25 -0.15
C GLY A 47 7.32 -2.20 1.03
N LEU A 48 8.50 -2.77 1.22
CA LEU A 48 8.79 -3.62 2.38
C LEU A 48 8.76 -2.84 3.69
N THR A 49 9.24 -1.60 3.68
CA THR A 49 9.20 -0.69 4.84
C THR A 49 7.76 -0.43 5.28
N SER A 50 6.84 -0.24 4.35
CA SER A 50 5.41 -0.06 4.68
C SER A 50 4.80 -1.24 5.44
N ILE A 51 5.21 -2.47 5.10
CA ILE A 51 4.71 -3.69 5.74
C ILE A 51 5.21 -3.78 7.18
N VAL A 52 6.43 -3.31 7.44
CA VAL A 52 6.97 -3.19 8.80
C VAL A 52 6.15 -2.19 9.60
N TRP A 53 5.86 -1.00 9.06
CA TRP A 53 5.01 -0.02 9.74
C TRP A 53 3.59 -0.54 10.03
N LEU A 54 2.97 -1.26 9.08
CA LEU A 54 1.70 -1.96 9.34
C LEU A 54 1.83 -2.95 10.50
N ARG A 55 2.93 -3.71 10.59
CA ARG A 55 3.13 -4.66 11.70
C ARG A 55 3.37 -3.96 13.04
N LEU A 56 3.96 -2.77 13.02
CA LEU A 56 4.17 -1.93 14.21
C LEU A 56 2.90 -1.19 14.66
N GLY A 57 1.84 -1.21 13.86
CA GLY A 57 0.58 -0.52 14.19
C GLY A 57 0.58 0.97 13.83
N GLU A 58 1.45 1.38 12.90
CA GLU A 58 1.60 2.77 12.43
C GLU A 58 1.10 2.87 10.96
N PRO A 59 -0.22 2.86 10.72
CA PRO A 59 -0.79 2.75 9.37
C PRO A 59 -0.59 4.02 8.53
N ASP A 60 -0.49 5.20 9.13
CA ASP A 60 -0.20 6.47 8.48
C ASP A 60 1.21 6.46 7.83
N ARG A 61 2.21 5.98 8.57
CA ARG A 61 3.57 5.80 8.04
C ARG A 61 3.61 4.76 6.94
N ALA A 62 2.84 3.68 7.09
CA ALA A 62 2.75 2.68 6.04
C ALA A 62 2.17 3.26 4.74
N GLU A 63 1.08 4.02 4.81
CA GLU A 63 0.46 4.66 3.65
C GLU A 63 1.43 5.61 2.95
N TYR A 64 2.18 6.41 3.70
CA TYR A 64 3.24 7.27 3.14
C TYR A 64 4.23 6.47 2.27
N HIS A 65 4.78 5.37 2.81
CA HIS A 65 5.73 4.54 2.05
C HIS A 65 5.07 3.81 0.88
N LEU A 66 3.79 3.43 0.99
CA LEU A 66 3.04 2.78 -0.08
C LEU A 66 2.80 3.73 -1.26
N HIS A 67 2.52 5.01 -1.01
CA HIS A 67 2.43 5.99 -2.07
C HIS A 67 3.76 6.19 -2.80
N ARG A 68 4.89 6.25 -2.07
CA ARG A 68 6.23 6.31 -2.67
C ARG A 68 6.52 5.08 -3.53
N THR A 69 6.25 3.90 -2.98
CA THR A 69 6.36 2.61 -3.67
C THR A 69 5.58 2.62 -4.98
N LEU A 70 4.29 2.94 -4.93
CA LEU A 70 3.40 2.89 -6.09
C LEU A 70 3.70 3.98 -7.12
N GLY A 71 4.31 5.10 -6.71
CA GLY A 71 4.79 6.15 -7.59
C GLY A 71 6.10 5.78 -8.33
N ALA A 72 6.97 4.98 -7.70
CA ALA A 72 8.27 4.60 -8.25
C ALA A 72 8.28 3.22 -8.94
N LEU A 73 7.34 2.33 -8.61
CA LEU A 73 7.32 0.95 -9.10
C LEU A 73 7.10 0.90 -10.61
N HIS A 74 8.00 0.20 -11.32
CA HIS A 74 7.92 -0.03 -12.76
C HIS A 74 6.57 -0.65 -13.19
N SER A 75 6.07 -0.24 -14.37
CA SER A 75 4.73 -0.57 -14.86
C SER A 75 4.54 -2.06 -15.19
N ASP A 76 5.63 -2.78 -15.48
CA ASP A 76 5.64 -4.22 -15.75
C ASP A 76 5.55 -5.09 -14.48
N ARG A 77 5.79 -4.51 -13.29
CA ARG A 77 5.71 -5.19 -11.99
C ARG A 77 4.26 -5.32 -11.49
N VAL A 78 3.35 -5.80 -12.34
CA VAL A 78 1.89 -5.86 -12.07
C VAL A 78 1.57 -6.63 -10.79
N ARG A 79 2.27 -7.75 -10.53
CA ARG A 79 2.07 -8.54 -9.31
C ARG A 79 2.49 -7.78 -8.05
N ASN A 80 3.62 -7.07 -8.07
CA ASN A 80 4.06 -6.26 -6.93
C ASN A 80 3.12 -5.08 -6.73
N ARG A 81 2.64 -4.46 -7.82
CA ARG A 81 1.63 -3.41 -7.73
C ARG A 81 0.35 -3.90 -7.07
N ALA A 82 -0.18 -5.06 -7.47
CA ALA A 82 -1.35 -5.66 -6.81
C ALA A 82 -1.09 -5.88 -5.30
N TYR A 83 0.09 -6.38 -4.95
CA TYR A 83 0.48 -6.62 -3.57
C TYR A 83 0.53 -5.33 -2.73
N TYR A 84 1.16 -4.27 -3.23
CA TYR A 84 1.26 -3.00 -2.51
C TYR A 84 -0.05 -2.21 -2.50
N VAL A 85 -0.87 -2.26 -3.55
CA VAL A 85 -2.22 -1.66 -3.52
C VAL A 85 -3.09 -2.35 -2.46
N ALA A 86 -2.99 -3.68 -2.29
CA ALA A 86 -3.71 -4.36 -1.21
C ALA A 86 -3.24 -3.93 0.19
N HIS A 87 -1.94 -3.67 0.38
CA HIS A 87 -1.44 -3.11 1.65
C HIS A 87 -1.84 -1.66 1.86
N LEU A 88 -1.97 -0.86 0.79
CA LEU A 88 -2.48 0.52 0.88
C LEU A 88 -3.93 0.53 1.35
N SER A 89 -4.75 -0.34 0.76
CA SER A 89 -6.12 -0.59 1.22
C SER A 89 -6.16 -0.98 2.70
N LEU A 90 -5.24 -1.84 3.17
CA LEU A 90 -5.13 -2.20 4.58
C LEU A 90 -4.72 -1.04 5.48
N ALA A 91 -3.78 -0.20 5.05
CA ALA A 91 -3.36 0.99 5.79
C ALA A 91 -4.53 1.97 5.97
N GLN A 92 -5.27 2.24 4.89
CA GLN A 92 -6.46 3.10 4.90
C GLN A 92 -7.56 2.54 5.81
N ALA A 93 -7.83 1.23 5.73
CA ALA A 93 -8.82 0.58 6.59
C ALA A 93 -8.46 0.70 8.09
N ARG A 94 -7.17 0.62 8.42
CA ARG A 94 -6.69 0.74 9.81
C ARG A 94 -6.71 2.18 10.33
N GLN A 95 -6.67 3.18 9.46
CA GLN A 95 -6.88 4.58 9.81
C GLN A 95 -8.36 4.94 9.96
N GLY A 96 -9.27 4.09 9.47
CA GLY A 96 -10.72 4.32 9.52
C GLY A 96 -11.29 4.91 8.23
N ASP A 97 -10.46 5.09 7.19
CA ASP A 97 -10.87 5.60 5.88
C ASP A 97 -11.48 4.49 5.02
N LEU A 98 -12.61 3.93 5.48
CA LEU A 98 -13.16 2.68 4.96
C LEU A 98 -13.60 2.78 3.50
N ALA A 99 -14.27 3.87 3.10
CA ALA A 99 -14.69 4.04 1.71
C ALA A 99 -13.49 4.10 0.75
N LEU A 100 -12.42 4.78 1.15
CA LEU A 100 -11.17 4.85 0.39
C LEU A 100 -10.48 3.49 0.34
N ALA A 101 -10.35 2.82 1.49
CA ALA A 101 -9.78 1.48 1.59
C ALA A 101 -10.47 0.49 0.64
N CYS A 102 -11.80 0.59 0.53
CA CYS A 102 -12.60 -0.23 -0.37
C CYS A 102 -12.32 0.06 -1.85
N SER A 103 -12.30 1.33 -2.26
CA SER A 103 -11.94 1.71 -3.62
C SER A 103 -10.54 1.23 -4.00
N THR A 104 -9.58 1.36 -3.09
CA THR A 104 -8.21 0.85 -3.26
C THR A 104 -8.19 -0.68 -3.32
N GLY A 105 -9.01 -1.36 -2.52
CA GLY A 105 -9.13 -2.82 -2.53
C GLY A 105 -9.70 -3.36 -3.86
N ASP A 106 -10.66 -2.66 -4.44
CA ASP A 106 -11.20 -2.98 -5.77
C ASP A 106 -10.10 -2.89 -6.84
N GLN A 107 -9.26 -1.85 -6.81
CA GLN A 107 -8.11 -1.74 -7.71
C GLN A 107 -7.11 -2.89 -7.54
N ALA A 108 -6.83 -3.31 -6.30
CA ALA A 108 -5.96 -4.46 -6.04
C ALA A 108 -6.54 -5.76 -6.62
N ALA A 109 -7.84 -5.99 -6.47
CA ALA A 109 -8.53 -7.16 -7.01
C ALA A 109 -8.51 -7.17 -8.55
N GLU A 110 -8.74 -6.03 -9.20
CA GLU A 110 -8.62 -5.88 -10.65
C GLU A 110 -7.21 -6.18 -11.16
N LEU A 111 -6.18 -5.71 -10.44
CA LEU A 111 -4.79 -6.04 -10.77
C LEU A 111 -4.49 -7.52 -10.55
N LEU A 112 -5.03 -8.11 -9.49
CA LEU A 112 -4.84 -9.52 -9.17
C LEU A 112 -5.47 -10.44 -10.23
N ALA A 113 -6.62 -10.06 -10.79
CA ALA A 113 -7.27 -10.78 -11.89
C ALA A 113 -6.43 -10.82 -13.17
N LYS A 114 -5.51 -9.87 -13.36
CA LYS A 114 -4.60 -9.80 -14.53
C LYS A 114 -3.35 -10.67 -14.38
N VAL A 115 -3.09 -11.23 -13.20
CA VAL A 115 -1.91 -12.06 -12.94
C VAL A 115 -2.32 -13.45 -12.48
N ARG A 116 -1.43 -14.44 -12.63
CA ARG A 116 -1.62 -15.72 -11.92
C ARG A 116 -1.59 -15.42 -10.42
N GLY A 117 -2.69 -15.76 -9.73
CA GLY A 117 -3.05 -15.28 -8.40
C GLY A 117 -1.97 -15.32 -7.32
N SER A 118 -2.23 -14.69 -6.18
CA SER A 118 -1.26 -14.48 -5.11
C SER A 118 -1.92 -14.62 -3.74
N LYS A 119 -1.65 -15.73 -3.05
CA LYS A 119 -2.19 -16.00 -1.70
C LYS A 119 -1.91 -14.86 -0.72
N ARG A 120 -0.72 -14.27 -0.76
CA ARG A 120 -0.36 -13.14 0.12
C ARG A 120 -1.25 -11.91 -0.15
N THR A 121 -1.63 -11.69 -1.39
CA THR A 121 -2.47 -10.54 -1.78
C THR A 121 -3.92 -10.79 -1.39
N THR A 122 -4.44 -12.00 -1.68
CA THR A 122 -5.80 -12.39 -1.27
C THR A 122 -5.95 -12.39 0.26
N ASP A 123 -4.95 -12.87 1.00
CA ASP A 123 -4.97 -12.85 2.47
C ASP A 123 -4.97 -11.40 3.01
N THR A 124 -4.28 -10.48 2.33
CA THR A 124 -4.28 -9.05 2.69
C THR A 124 -5.66 -8.43 2.45
N LEU A 125 -6.27 -8.68 1.28
CA LEU A 125 -7.64 -8.24 0.96
C LEU A 125 -8.69 -8.85 1.90
N ALA A 126 -8.50 -10.10 2.33
CA ALA A 126 -9.35 -10.72 3.33
C ALA A 126 -9.27 -10.00 4.69
N ASN A 127 -8.10 -9.47 5.07
CA ASN A 127 -7.94 -8.69 6.29
C ASN A 127 -8.61 -7.31 6.18
N VAL A 128 -8.52 -6.65 5.02
CA VAL A 128 -9.27 -5.41 4.74
C VAL A 128 -10.77 -5.67 4.92
N ARG A 129 -11.30 -6.72 4.27
CA ARG A 129 -12.71 -7.07 4.36
C ARG A 129 -13.15 -7.30 5.81
N LYS A 130 -12.36 -8.03 6.61
CA LYS A 130 -12.65 -8.25 8.03
C LYS A 130 -12.76 -6.93 8.80
N LEU A 131 -11.83 -6.00 8.58
CA LEU A 131 -11.83 -4.69 9.24
C LEU A 131 -13.05 -3.86 8.85
N VAL A 132 -13.36 -3.77 7.56
CA VAL A 132 -14.52 -3.04 7.04
C VAL A 132 -15.81 -3.60 7.65
N VAL A 133 -16.00 -4.92 7.66
CA VAL A 133 -17.19 -5.55 8.24
C VAL A 133 -17.26 -5.33 9.75
N SER A 134 -16.15 -5.46 10.48
CA SER A 134 -16.14 -5.30 11.95
C SER A 134 -16.36 -3.86 12.41
N SER A 135 -16.11 -2.87 11.54
CA SER A 135 -16.28 -1.46 11.88
C SER A 135 -17.74 -1.06 12.17
N GLY A 136 -18.72 -1.82 11.64
CA GLY A 136 -20.13 -1.48 11.73
C GLY A 136 -20.50 -0.16 11.02
N SER A 137 -19.63 0.36 10.15
CA SER A 137 -19.85 1.63 9.46
C SER A 137 -21.13 1.61 8.63
N ARG A 138 -21.91 2.69 8.74
CA ARG A 138 -23.12 2.93 7.94
C ARG A 138 -22.87 3.89 6.77
N GLU A 139 -21.61 4.24 6.53
CA GLU A 139 -21.24 5.03 5.36
C GLU A 139 -21.59 4.24 4.09
N LEU A 140 -22.31 4.86 3.16
CA LEU A 140 -22.77 4.22 1.92
C LEU A 140 -21.63 3.58 1.12
N GLY A 141 -20.44 4.22 1.13
CA GLY A 141 -19.23 3.67 0.50
C GLY A 141 -18.76 2.35 1.13
N ALA A 142 -18.81 2.25 2.46
CA ALA A 142 -18.44 1.05 3.21
C ALA A 142 -19.48 -0.07 3.09
N LEU A 143 -20.78 0.27 3.04
CA LEU A 143 -21.85 -0.72 2.84
C LEU A 143 -21.75 -1.40 1.47
N ASN A 144 -21.66 -0.60 0.40
CA ASN A 144 -21.50 -1.11 -0.96
C ASN A 144 -20.19 -1.91 -1.13
N CYS A 145 -19.18 -1.61 -0.32
CA CYS A 145 -17.92 -2.32 -0.33
C CYS A 145 -18.01 -3.73 0.23
N THR A 146 -18.84 -3.99 1.25
CA THR A 146 -18.93 -5.34 1.83
C THR A 146 -19.40 -6.38 0.82
N GLU A 147 -20.26 -5.99 -0.14
CA GLU A 147 -20.70 -6.83 -1.27
C GLU A 147 -19.57 -7.02 -2.29
N ARG A 148 -18.91 -5.94 -2.74
CA ARG A 148 -17.81 -6.04 -3.72
C ARG A 148 -16.61 -6.82 -3.19
N ALA A 149 -16.29 -6.66 -1.90
CA ALA A 149 -15.21 -7.37 -1.24
C ALA A 149 -15.45 -8.88 -1.12
N GLN A 150 -16.69 -9.37 -1.29
CA GLN A 150 -16.96 -10.81 -1.39
C GLN A 150 -16.43 -11.41 -2.69
N ALA A 151 -16.30 -10.61 -3.75
CA ALA A 151 -15.82 -11.08 -5.05
C ALA A 151 -14.29 -11.09 -5.19
N TRP A 152 -13.54 -10.62 -4.17
CA TRP A 152 -12.08 -10.56 -4.22
C TRP A 152 -11.38 -11.91 -3.97
N ILE A 153 -12.08 -12.88 -3.38
CA ILE A 153 -11.55 -14.17 -2.90
C ILE A 153 -12.39 -15.30 -3.49
#